data_AF-A0A6I5C965-F1
#
_entry.id   AF-A0A6I5C965-F1
#
_cell.length_a   1.000
_cell.length_b   1.000
_cell.length_c   1.000
_cell.angle_alpha   90.00
_cell.angle_beta   90.00
_cell.angle_gamma   90.00
#
_symmetry.space_group_name_H-M   'P 1'
#
loop_
_entity.id
_entity.type
_entity.pdbx_description
1 polymer ?
#
loop_
_entity_poly.entity_id
_entity_poly.type
_entity_poly.pdbx_seq_one_letter_code
_entity_poly.pdbx_strand_id
1 'polypeptide(L)'
;ALAEVLGAPLIRLQCHEGIDASQALYDWDFPRQLLHLRAAEAAGVTDADRLERELYDRRFLLARPLLRALQTQPSVLLVDEIDRADDEFEAFLLEVLSEFQVTVPEL
;
A
#
# COMPACT_ATOMS: atom_id res chain seq x y z
N ALA A 1 17.28 5.43 17.11
CA ALA A 1 16.92 6.25 18.28
C ALA A 1 15.45 6.09 18.69
N LEU A 2 14.46 6.82 18.12
CA LEU A 2 13.07 6.76 18.61
C LEU A 2 12.40 5.39 18.45
N ALA A 3 12.52 4.79 17.26
CA ALA A 3 11.98 3.45 16.98
C ALA A 3 12.55 2.39 17.94
N GLU A 4 13.86 2.46 18.24
CA GLU A 4 14.52 1.55 19.18
C GLU A 4 14.03 1.75 20.62
N VAL A 5 13.86 3.01 21.07
CA VAL A 5 13.31 3.33 22.39
C VAL A 5 11.88 2.81 22.54
N LEU A 6 11.08 2.89 21.47
CA LEU A 6 9.70 2.40 21.47
C LEU A 6 9.58 0.89 21.18
N GLY A 7 10.68 0.21 20.84
CA GLY A 7 10.64 -1.19 20.37
C GLY A 7 9.76 -1.40 19.14
N ALA A 8 9.60 -0.35 18.32
CA ALA A 8 8.69 -0.31 17.18
C ALA A 8 9.47 -0.33 15.85
N PRO A 9 8.92 -0.94 14.79
CA PRO A 9 9.53 -0.90 13.47
C PRO A 9 9.57 0.54 12.93
N LEU A 10 10.70 0.90 12.33
CA LEU A 10 10.87 2.14 11.56
C LEU A 10 10.45 1.89 10.11
N ILE A 11 9.44 2.60 9.65
CA ILE A 11 8.94 2.58 8.27
C ILE A 11 9.29 3.93 7.64
N ARG A 12 9.90 3.92 6.46
CA ARG A 12 10.37 5.14 5.79
C ARG A 12 9.56 5.40 4.53
N LEU A 13 8.99 6.60 4.42
CA LEU A 13 8.41 7.19 3.23
C LEU A 13 9.41 8.22 2.70
N GLN A 14 9.94 7.97 1.51
CA GLN A 14 10.83 8.90 0.82
C GLN A 14 10.00 9.67 -0.20
N CYS A 15 9.82 10.96 0.02
CA CYS A 15 9.17 11.84 -0.94
C CYS A 15 10.16 12.24 -2.04
N HIS A 16 9.63 12.45 -3.24
CA HIS A 16 10.36 12.92 -4.40
C HIS A 16 9.36 13.53 -5.39
N GLU A 17 9.88 14.21 -6.41
CA GLU A 17 9.06 14.77 -7.47
C GLU A 17 8.26 13.66 -8.18
N GLY A 18 6.95 13.89 -8.35
CA GLY A 18 6.03 12.93 -8.97
C GLY A 18 5.70 11.69 -8.13
N ILE A 19 5.95 11.72 -6.81
CA ILE A 19 5.43 10.67 -5.92
C ILE A 19 3.90 10.70 -5.88
N ASP A 20 3.26 9.54 -5.94
CA ASP A 20 1.81 9.43 -5.87
C ASP A 20 1.30 8.49 -4.76
N ALA A 21 -0.03 8.40 -4.63
CA ALA A 21 -0.67 7.52 -3.67
C ALA A 21 -0.35 6.02 -3.90
N SER A 22 -0.13 5.59 -5.15
CA SER A 22 0.20 4.18 -5.45
C SER A 22 1.59 3.79 -4.92
N GLN A 23 2.50 4.76 -4.84
CA GLN A 23 3.86 4.57 -4.33
C GLN A 23 3.94 4.74 -2.81
N ALA A 24 3.09 5.57 -2.22
CA ALA A 24 3.11 5.86 -0.77
C ALA A 24 2.13 5.01 0.05
N LEU A 25 0.95 4.70 -0.49
CA LEU A 25 -0.14 4.04 0.24
C LEU A 25 -0.26 2.55 -0.06
N TYR A 26 -0.74 2.18 -1.25
CA TYR A 26 -0.80 0.78 -1.69
C TYR A 26 -0.81 0.69 -3.21
N ASP A 27 -0.48 -0.50 -3.71
CA ASP A 27 -0.58 -0.83 -5.13
C ASP A 27 -1.07 -2.29 -5.26
N TRP A 28 -1.44 -2.71 -6.45
CA TRP A 28 -1.83 -4.09 -6.74
C TRP A 28 -0.69 -4.82 -7.48
N ASP A 29 -0.37 -6.03 -7.04
CA ASP A 29 0.64 -6.88 -7.68
C ASP A 29 0.10 -7.50 -8.98
N PHE A 30 0.02 -6.69 -10.03
CA PHE A 30 -0.48 -7.11 -11.35
C PHE A 30 0.28 -8.32 -11.93
N PRO A 31 1.62 -8.41 -11.85
CA PRO A 31 2.33 -9.60 -12.30
C PRO A 31 1.87 -10.88 -11.60
N ARG A 32 1.67 -10.83 -10.28
CA ARG A 32 1.23 -11.98 -9.49
C ARG A 32 -0.25 -12.31 -9.73
N GLN A 33 -1.09 -11.30 -9.92
CA GLN A 33 -2.49 -11.47 -10.34
C GLN A 33 -2.57 -12.19 -11.70
N LEU A 34 -1.78 -11.77 -12.69
CA LEU A 34 -1.74 -12.42 -13.99
C LEU A 34 -1.27 -13.88 -13.88
N LEU A 35 -0.25 -14.15 -13.07
CA LEU A 35 0.22 -15.50 -12.83
C LEU A 35 -0.87 -16.39 -12.19
N HIS A 36 -1.64 -15.84 -11.24
CA HIS A 36 -2.78 -16.53 -10.63
C HIS A 36 -3.85 -16.91 -11.67
N LEU A 37 -4.22 -15.99 -12.55
CA LEU A 37 -5.18 -16.27 -13.64
C LEU A 37 -4.66 -17.36 -14.58
N ARG A 38 -3.39 -17.30 -14.98
CA ARG A 38 -2.78 -18.32 -15.86
C ARG A 38 -2.73 -19.70 -15.22
N ALA A 39 -2.41 -19.77 -13.93
CA ALA A 39 -2.42 -21.02 -13.19
C ALA A 39 -3.83 -21.61 -13.07
N ALA A 40 -4.85 -20.76 -12.83
CA ALA A 40 -6.24 -21.19 -12.77
C ALA A 40 -6.77 -21.68 -14.13
N GLU A 41 -6.44 -20.97 -15.21
CA GLU A 41 -6.74 -21.36 -16.59
C GLU A 41 -6.15 -22.75 -16.90
N ALA A 42 -4.88 -22.98 -16.57
CA ALA A 42 -4.20 -24.26 -16.75
C ALA A 42 -4.80 -25.40 -15.89
N ALA A 43 -5.38 -25.06 -14.74
CA ALA A 43 -6.08 -26.00 -13.86
C ALA A 43 -7.54 -26.28 -14.30
N GLY A 44 -8.01 -25.67 -15.40
CA GLY A 44 -9.36 -25.88 -15.93
C GLY A 44 -10.45 -25.15 -15.15
N VAL A 45 -10.11 -24.10 -14.40
CA VAL A 45 -11.11 -23.26 -13.73
C VAL A 45 -11.84 -22.41 -14.77
N THR A 46 -13.16 -22.54 -14.86
CA THR A 46 -14.00 -21.83 -15.85
C THR A 46 -14.90 -20.75 -15.25
N ASP A 47 -14.90 -20.59 -13.92
CA ASP A 47 -15.70 -19.59 -13.22
C ASP A 47 -14.99 -18.23 -13.22
N ALA A 48 -15.33 -17.39 -14.19
CA ALA A 48 -14.72 -16.07 -14.38
C ALA A 48 -15.04 -15.12 -13.22
N ASP A 49 -16.29 -15.09 -12.74
CA ASP A 49 -16.73 -14.20 -11.67
C ASP A 49 -16.04 -14.52 -10.33
N ARG A 50 -15.74 -15.80 -10.09
CA ARG A 50 -14.90 -16.20 -8.95
C ARG A 50 -13.46 -15.74 -9.12
N LEU A 51 -12.87 -15.92 -10.30
CA LEU A 51 -11.48 -15.55 -10.56
C LEU A 51 -11.26 -14.04 -10.49
N GLU A 52 -12.22 -13.23 -10.96
CA GLU A 52 -12.15 -11.77 -10.88
C GLU A 52 -12.14 -11.28 -9.43
N ARG A 53 -13.03 -11.81 -8.58
CA ARG A 53 -13.07 -11.46 -7.14
C ARG A 53 -11.78 -11.81 -6.42
N GLU A 54 -11.15 -12.93 -6.79
CA GLU A 54 -9.87 -13.34 -6.21
C GLU A 54 -8.71 -12.39 -6.54
N LEU A 55 -8.83 -11.54 -7.57
CA LEU A 55 -7.77 -10.58 -7.95
C LEU A 55 -7.62 -9.46 -6.92
N TYR A 56 -8.73 -9.02 -6.33
CA TYR A 56 -8.73 -7.97 -5.31
C TYR A 56 -8.60 -8.54 -3.89
N ASP A 57 -7.98 -9.71 -3.74
CA ASP A 57 -7.64 -10.24 -2.42
C ASP A 57 -6.43 -9.53 -1.81
N ARG A 58 -6.44 -9.37 -0.49
CA ARG A 58 -5.34 -8.79 0.29
C ARG A 58 -3.96 -9.43 0.04
N ARG A 59 -3.90 -10.65 -0.51
CA ARG A 59 -2.64 -11.33 -0.91
C ARG A 59 -1.91 -10.67 -2.09
N PHE A 60 -2.62 -9.89 -2.90
CA PHE A 60 -2.09 -9.11 -4.03
C PHE A 60 -1.90 -7.63 -3.69
N LEU A 61 -2.40 -7.18 -2.53
CA LEU A 61 -2.24 -5.81 -2.10
C LEU A 61 -0.80 -5.57 -1.62
N LEU A 62 -0.08 -4.73 -2.34
CA LEU A 62 1.24 -4.26 -1.98
C LEU A 62 1.12 -3.09 -1.01
N ALA A 63 1.21 -3.36 0.30
CA ALA A 63 1.24 -2.31 1.29
C ALA A 63 2.53 -1.48 1.16
N ARG A 64 2.40 -0.20 0.83
CA ARG A 64 3.49 0.78 0.76
C ARG A 64 3.69 1.44 2.13
N PRO A 65 4.66 2.37 2.32
CA PRO A 65 5.02 2.88 3.65
C PRO A 65 3.82 3.33 4.52
N LEU A 66 2.86 4.08 3.96
CA LEU A 66 1.71 4.57 4.73
C LEU A 66 0.81 3.43 5.19
N LEU A 67 0.37 2.55 4.28
CA LEU A 67 -0.51 1.43 4.67
C LEU A 67 0.20 0.47 5.63
N ARG A 68 1.51 0.23 5.44
CA ARG A 68 2.31 -0.58 6.36
C ARG A 68 2.34 0.03 7.77
N ALA A 69 2.49 1.34 7.89
CA ALA A 69 2.47 2.03 9.17
C ALA A 69 1.10 1.94 9.85
N LEU A 70 0.02 2.13 9.08
CA LEU A 70 -1.34 1.99 9.59
C LEU A 70 -1.66 0.57 10.09
N GLN A 71 -1.16 -0.45 9.39
CA GLN A 71 -1.36 -1.86 9.73
C GLN A 71 -0.44 -2.36 10.86
N THR A 72 0.64 -1.65 11.17
CA THR A 72 1.63 -2.06 12.16
C THR A 72 1.61 -1.12 13.35
N GLN A 73 1.06 -1.58 14.48
CA GLN A 73 0.93 -0.75 15.68
C GLN A 73 1.53 -1.47 16.91
N PRO A 74 2.49 -0.84 17.63
CA PRO A 74 3.07 0.48 17.35
C PRO A 74 4.04 0.46 16.14
N SER A 75 4.18 1.58 15.45
CA SER A 75 5.23 1.81 14.44
C SER A 75 5.72 3.26 14.49
N VAL A 76 6.90 3.52 13.92
CA VAL A 76 7.42 4.87 13.67
C VAL A 76 7.50 5.09 12.18
N LEU A 77 6.74 6.05 11.66
CA LEU A 77 6.81 6.49 10.26
C LEU A 77 7.76 7.68 10.15
N LEU A 78 8.84 7.52 9.37
CA LEU A 78 9.73 8.60 8.97
C LEU A 78 9.31 9.08 7.57
N VAL A 79 8.84 10.32 7.47
CA VAL A 79 8.62 11.02 6.21
C VAL A 79 9.86 11.85 5.91
N ASP A 80 10.49 11.61 4.77
CA ASP A 80 11.73 12.28 4.36
C ASP A 80 11.54 13.03 3.04
N GLU A 81 12.22 14.17 2.86
CA GLU A 81 12.16 15.05 1.68
C GLU A 81 10.75 15.48 1.25
N ILE A 82 9.85 15.75 2.20
CA ILE A 82 8.46 16.18 1.89
C ILE A 82 8.40 17.44 1.02
N ASP A 83 9.39 18.33 1.14
CA ASP A 83 9.54 19.54 0.34
C ASP A 83 9.74 19.29 -1.17
N ARG A 84 9.98 18.03 -1.58
CA ARG A 84 10.09 17.62 -2.99
C ARG A 84 8.80 17.04 -3.56
N ALA A 85 7.79 16.77 -2.73
CA ALA A 85 6.49 16.34 -3.21
C ALA A 85 5.71 17.53 -3.78
N ASP A 86 4.70 17.25 -4.59
CA ASP A 86 3.75 18.27 -5.03
C ASP A 86 2.67 18.53 -3.96
N ASP A 87 1.97 19.66 -4.11
CA ASP A 87 0.92 20.09 -3.17
C ASP A 87 -0.22 19.06 -3.05
N GLU A 88 -0.52 18.33 -4.13
CA GLU A 88 -1.56 17.30 -4.16
C GLU A 88 -1.19 16.12 -3.25
N PHE A 89 0.04 15.62 -3.35
CA PHE A 89 0.55 14.58 -2.48
C PHE A 89 0.65 15.05 -1.02
N GLU A 90 1.10 16.28 -0.77
CA GLU A 90 1.18 16.81 0.59
C GLU A 90 -0.22 16.85 1.26
N ALA A 91 -1.23 17.34 0.53
CA ALA A 91 -2.60 17.36 1.02
C ALA A 91 -3.11 15.95 1.35
N PHE A 92 -2.88 14.99 0.44
CA PHE A 92 -3.22 13.58 0.65
C PHE A 92 -2.52 12.99 1.90
N LEU A 93 -1.22 13.24 2.06
CA LEU A 93 -0.46 12.76 3.22
C LEU A 93 -1.02 13.33 4.52
N LEU A 94 -1.32 14.63 4.55
CA LEU A 94 -1.88 15.29 5.73
C LEU A 94 -3.26 14.74 6.10
N GLU A 95 -4.10 14.44 5.11
CA GLU A 95 -5.40 13.79 5.33
C GLU A 95 -5.22 12.43 6.02
N VAL A 96 -4.35 11.57 5.47
CA VAL A 96 -4.07 10.24 6.03
C VAL A 96 -3.52 10.34 7.45
N LEU A 97 -2.61 11.28 7.71
CA LEU A 97 -2.04 11.49 9.04
C LEU A 97 -3.03 12.11 10.04
N SER A 98 -4.04 12.83 9.55
CA SER A 98 -5.11 13.38 10.38
C SER A 98 -6.08 12.29 10.82
N GLU A 99 -6.45 11.37 9.92
CA GLU A 99 -7.45 10.34 10.23
C GLU A 99 -6.86 9.04 10.78
N PHE A 100 -5.58 8.74 10.51
CA PHE A 100 -4.94 7.45 10.81
C PHE A 100 -5.73 6.24 10.28
N GLN A 101 -6.44 6.42 9.17
CA GLN A 101 -7.20 5.38 8.48
C GLN A 101 -7.20 5.65 6.97
N VAL A 102 -7.45 4.60 6.19
CA VAL A 102 -7.71 4.70 4.76
C VAL A 102 -8.76 3.68 4.36
N THR A 103 -9.51 3.99 3.29
CA THR A 103 -10.40 3.03 2.65
C THR A 103 -9.72 2.43 1.42
N VAL A 104 -9.85 1.12 1.24
CA VAL A 104 -9.43 0.41 0.01
C VAL A 104 -10.72 -0.10 -0.65
N PRO A 105 -11.30 0.63 -1.61
CA PRO A 105 -12.64 0.36 -2.14
C PRO A 105 -12.78 -1.01 -2.83
N GLU A 106 -11.69 -1.54 -3.37
CA GLU A 106 -11.67 -2.79 -4.12
C GLU A 106 -11.67 -4.03 -3.21
N LEU A 107 -11.37 -3.87 -1.91
CA LEU A 107 -11.35 -4.94 -0.90
C LEU A 107 -12.72 -5.23 -0.26
#